data_AF-A0A3P1W3Y1-F1
#
_entry.id   AF-A0A3P1W3Y1-F1
#
_cell.length_a   1.000
_cell.length_b   1.000
_cell.length_c   1.000
_cell.angle_alpha   90.00
_cell.angle_beta   90.00
_cell.angle_gamma   90.00
#
_symmetry.space_group_name_H-M   'P 1'
#
loop_
_entity.id
_entity.type
_entity.pdbx_description
1 polymer ?
#
loop_
_entity_poly.entity_id
_entity_poly.type
_entity_poly.pdbx_seq_one_letter_code
_entity_poly.pdbx_strand_id
1 'polypeptide(L)'
;MKYIIGILFLAANCALAASGDDDYFEKRAEVIEKIQIRMNVPGNKEVLDLMRENGEFIRKSLGASYAGSWVDYDEEDRAYQVIAVTDLAAKNRVHVDYRLEFVEAERNIEQLNAVYSEIERFREENGLRLVIYYVQIEPRINKVLVGAPLVNHERIIGILQNLKLDMNAIQLQEANSTVTLYGKQVVN
;
A
#
# COMPACT_ATOMS: atom_id res chain seq x y z
N MET A 1 -2.44 16.73 -11.64
CA MET A 1 -1.81 15.75 -12.54
C MET A 1 -0.57 15.03 -11.98
N LYS A 2 0.31 15.66 -11.17
CA LYS A 2 1.57 15.03 -10.71
C LYS A 2 1.45 13.92 -9.64
N TYR A 3 0.33 13.84 -8.91
CA TYR A 3 0.23 12.99 -7.70
C TYR A 3 -0.38 11.60 -7.92
N ILE A 4 -1.30 11.42 -8.88
CA ILE A 4 -1.88 10.10 -9.22
C ILE A 4 -0.79 9.18 -9.79
N ILE A 5 0.10 9.77 -10.60
CA ILE A 5 1.31 9.12 -11.09
C ILE A 5 2.19 8.67 -9.89
N GLY A 6 2.31 9.47 -8.83
CA GLY A 6 3.11 9.14 -7.65
C GLY A 6 2.67 7.87 -6.90
N ILE A 7 1.37 7.64 -6.74
CA ILE A 7 0.83 6.47 -6.01
C ILE A 7 0.95 5.18 -6.85
N LEU A 8 0.69 5.26 -8.16
CA LEU A 8 0.92 4.15 -9.09
C LEU A 8 2.40 3.79 -9.21
N PHE A 9 3.30 4.78 -9.17
CA PHE A 9 4.76 4.56 -9.15
C PHE A 9 5.24 3.90 -7.85
N LEU A 10 4.59 4.16 -6.70
CA LEU A 10 4.95 3.55 -5.42
C LEU A 10 4.60 2.04 -5.39
N ALA A 11 3.42 1.68 -5.91
CA ALA A 11 2.99 0.28 -6.03
C ALA A 11 3.89 -0.51 -7.02
N ALA A 12 4.27 0.12 -8.14
CA ALA A 12 5.22 -0.45 -9.08
C ALA A 12 6.60 -0.67 -8.44
N ASN A 13 7.07 0.22 -7.57
CA ASN A 13 8.35 0.06 -6.88
C ASN A 13 8.32 -1.01 -5.78
N CYS A 14 7.19 -1.23 -5.10
CA CYS A 14 7.07 -2.29 -4.08
C CYS A 14 6.99 -3.69 -4.68
N ALA A 15 6.32 -3.85 -5.83
CA ALA A 15 6.21 -5.14 -6.51
C ALA A 15 7.51 -5.60 -7.20
N LEU A 16 8.43 -4.68 -7.52
CA LEU A 16 9.59 -4.94 -8.39
C LEU A 16 10.97 -4.96 -7.71
N ALA A 17 11.06 -4.71 -6.41
CA ALA A 17 12.33 -4.83 -5.66
C ALA A 17 12.76 -6.30 -5.44
N ALA A 18 12.40 -7.22 -6.33
CA ALA A 18 12.63 -8.66 -6.22
C ALA A 18 13.33 -9.30 -7.44
N SER A 19 13.43 -8.60 -8.58
CA SER A 19 14.06 -9.12 -9.80
C SER A 19 15.38 -8.42 -10.11
N GLY A 20 16.44 -9.18 -10.39
CA GLY A 20 17.76 -8.66 -10.77
C GLY A 20 17.75 -7.78 -12.04
N ASP A 21 18.86 -7.09 -12.26
CA ASP A 21 18.96 -5.81 -12.98
C ASP A 21 18.38 -5.74 -14.42
N ASP A 22 18.31 -6.81 -15.21
CA ASP A 22 17.72 -6.75 -16.57
C ASP A 22 16.20 -7.02 -16.56
N ASP A 23 15.74 -7.99 -15.78
CA ASP A 23 14.32 -8.34 -15.58
C ASP A 23 13.56 -7.19 -14.87
N TYR A 24 14.28 -6.37 -14.11
CA TYR A 24 13.75 -5.16 -13.47
C TYR A 24 13.27 -4.10 -14.48
N PHE A 25 14.04 -3.82 -15.54
CA PHE A 25 13.67 -2.77 -16.50
C PHE A 25 12.52 -3.20 -17.42
N GLU A 26 12.51 -4.47 -17.85
CA GLU A 26 11.43 -5.02 -18.68
C GLU A 26 10.10 -5.04 -17.92
N LYS A 27 10.08 -5.53 -16.68
CA LYS A 27 8.86 -5.52 -15.85
C LYS A 27 8.36 -4.10 -15.55
N ARG A 28 9.25 -3.11 -15.37
CA ARG A 28 8.82 -1.71 -15.21
C ARG A 28 8.17 -1.18 -16.47
N ALA A 29 8.74 -1.46 -17.63
CA ALA A 29 8.20 -1.03 -18.91
C ALA A 29 6.80 -1.61 -19.11
N GLU A 30 6.60 -2.90 -18.85
CA GLU A 30 5.29 -3.55 -18.92
C GLU A 30 4.25 -2.93 -17.98
N VAL A 31 4.63 -2.62 -16.74
CA VAL A 31 3.73 -1.98 -15.78
C VAL A 31 3.35 -0.56 -16.23
N ILE A 32 4.32 0.22 -16.71
CA ILE A 32 4.07 1.57 -17.23
C ILE A 32 3.16 1.53 -18.45
N GLU A 33 3.41 0.60 -19.38
CA GLU A 33 2.60 0.42 -20.58
C GLU A 33 1.16 0.04 -20.21
N LYS A 34 0.97 -0.93 -19.30
CA LYS A 34 -0.37 -1.30 -18.80
C LYS A 34 -1.11 -0.13 -18.16
N ILE A 35 -0.40 0.70 -17.38
CA ILE A 35 -0.98 1.92 -16.80
C ILE A 35 -1.39 2.90 -17.91
N GLN A 36 -0.53 3.12 -18.92
CA GLN A 36 -0.85 4.01 -20.04
C GLN A 36 -2.07 3.52 -20.82
N ILE A 37 -2.17 2.22 -21.11
CA ILE A 37 -3.33 1.59 -21.75
C ILE A 37 -4.59 1.88 -20.93
N ARG A 38 -4.58 1.61 -19.63
CA ARG A 38 -5.72 1.87 -18.72
C ARG A 38 -6.11 3.34 -18.66
N MET A 39 -5.14 4.26 -18.67
CA MET A 39 -5.41 5.70 -18.66
C MET A 39 -6.02 6.21 -19.99
N ASN A 40 -5.84 5.47 -21.09
CA ASN A 40 -6.39 5.80 -22.40
C ASN A 40 -7.80 5.21 -22.62
N VAL A 41 -8.28 4.31 -21.74
CA VAL A 41 -9.66 3.82 -21.79
C VAL A 41 -10.62 5.00 -21.54
N PRO A 42 -11.60 5.24 -22.43
CA PRO A 42 -12.53 6.37 -22.28
C PRO A 42 -13.25 6.37 -20.94
N GLY A 43 -13.27 7.51 -20.25
CA GLY A 43 -13.96 7.68 -18.97
C GLY A 43 -13.12 7.35 -17.74
N ASN A 44 -12.00 6.62 -17.86
CA ASN A 44 -11.20 6.25 -16.70
C ASN A 44 -10.59 7.46 -15.98
N LYS A 45 -10.15 8.47 -16.72
CA LYS A 45 -9.57 9.66 -16.12
C LYS A 45 -10.60 10.43 -15.28
N GLU A 46 -11.80 10.60 -15.82
CA GLU A 46 -12.92 11.26 -15.16
C GLU A 46 -13.31 10.49 -13.88
N VAL A 47 -13.41 9.17 -13.98
CA VAL A 47 -13.73 8.28 -12.85
C VAL A 47 -12.66 8.36 -11.75
N LEU A 48 -11.37 8.36 -12.11
CA LEU A 48 -10.27 8.49 -11.14
C LEU A 48 -10.26 9.86 -10.46
N ASP A 49 -10.60 10.92 -11.18
CA ASP A 49 -10.75 12.26 -10.58
C ASP A 49 -11.94 12.31 -9.61
N LEU A 50 -13.08 11.71 -9.97
CA LEU A 50 -14.24 11.58 -9.07
C LEU A 50 -13.91 10.77 -7.81
N MET A 51 -13.15 9.68 -7.92
CA MET A 51 -12.68 8.91 -6.77
C MET A 51 -11.84 9.76 -5.82
N ARG A 52 -10.91 10.55 -6.36
CA ARG A 52 -10.05 11.45 -5.59
C ARG A 52 -10.85 12.53 -4.87
N GLU A 53 -11.84 13.11 -5.53
CA GLU A 53 -12.70 14.15 -4.96
C GLU A 53 -13.63 13.61 -3.86
N ASN A 54 -14.15 12.39 -4.04
CA ASN A 54 -15.10 11.78 -3.10
C ASN A 54 -14.45 10.99 -1.96
N GLY A 55 -13.13 10.74 -1.99
CA GLY A 55 -12.46 9.88 -1.01
C GLY A 55 -12.67 10.29 0.46
N GLU A 56 -12.59 11.58 0.77
CA GLU A 56 -12.84 12.07 2.14
C GLU A 56 -14.31 11.96 2.56
N PHE A 57 -15.24 12.15 1.62
CA PHE A 57 -16.66 11.93 1.87
C PHE A 57 -16.92 10.46 2.22
N ILE A 58 -16.42 9.53 1.41
CA ILE A 58 -16.58 8.09 1.61
C ILE A 58 -16.03 7.68 2.98
N ARG A 59 -14.80 8.10 3.29
CA ARG A 59 -14.15 7.82 4.58
C ARG A 59 -14.99 8.29 5.77
N LYS A 60 -15.51 9.53 5.70
CA LYS A 60 -16.35 10.10 6.77
C LYS A 60 -17.71 9.40 6.90
N SER A 61 -18.35 9.09 5.77
CA SER A 61 -19.66 8.43 5.74
C SER A 61 -19.60 7.00 6.29
N LEU A 62 -18.51 6.28 6.05
CA LEU A 62 -18.30 4.93 6.56
C LEU A 62 -17.83 4.92 8.02
N GLY A 63 -17.11 5.95 8.45
CA GLY A 63 -16.67 6.11 9.83
C GLY A 63 -15.81 4.94 10.30
N ALA A 64 -16.11 4.42 11.50
CA ALA A 64 -15.37 3.31 12.11
C ALA A 64 -15.43 1.99 11.32
N SER A 65 -16.33 1.87 10.34
CA SER A 65 -16.40 0.70 9.47
C SER A 65 -15.40 0.75 8.33
N TYR A 66 -14.80 1.90 8.01
CA TYR A 66 -13.89 2.05 6.87
C TYR A 66 -12.57 1.31 7.10
N ALA A 67 -12.18 0.45 6.16
CA ALA A 67 -10.95 -0.35 6.21
C ALA A 67 -9.94 -0.04 5.08
N GLY A 68 -10.23 0.98 4.26
CA GLY A 68 -9.39 1.43 3.16
C GLY A 68 -10.08 1.32 1.80
N SER A 69 -9.42 1.83 0.76
CA SER A 69 -9.93 1.75 -0.61
C SER A 69 -8.80 1.72 -1.63
N TRP A 70 -9.06 1.10 -2.78
CA TRP A 70 -8.14 1.09 -3.91
C TRP A 70 -8.90 1.19 -5.23
N VAL A 71 -8.14 1.45 -6.30
CA VAL A 71 -8.63 1.36 -7.67
C VAL A 71 -8.41 -0.06 -8.16
N ASP A 72 -9.43 -0.64 -8.77
CA ASP A 72 -9.34 -1.89 -9.51
C ASP A 72 -9.90 -1.71 -10.93
N TYR A 73 -9.70 -2.70 -11.78
CA TYR A 73 -10.05 -2.65 -13.20
C TYR A 73 -10.83 -3.91 -13.59
N ASP A 74 -11.89 -3.75 -14.37
CA ASP A 74 -12.67 -4.89 -14.86
C ASP A 74 -12.01 -5.54 -16.09
N GLU A 75 -12.67 -6.54 -16.66
CA GLU A 75 -12.19 -7.29 -17.84
C GLU A 75 -11.98 -6.40 -19.08
N GLU A 76 -12.57 -5.19 -19.09
CA GLU A 76 -12.43 -4.21 -20.15
C GLU A 76 -11.49 -3.05 -19.77
N ASP A 77 -10.67 -3.23 -18.71
CA ASP A 77 -9.77 -2.23 -18.16
C ASP A 77 -10.48 -0.93 -17.71
N ARG A 78 -11.79 -0.98 -17.41
CA ARG A 78 -12.51 0.17 -16.86
C ARG A 78 -12.29 0.27 -15.36
N ALA A 79 -11.94 1.46 -14.88
CA ALA A 79 -11.61 1.70 -13.48
C ALA A 79 -12.88 1.69 -12.61
N TYR A 80 -12.78 1.07 -11.43
CA TYR A 80 -13.76 1.17 -10.36
C TYR A 80 -13.06 1.21 -9.00
N GLN A 81 -13.78 1.68 -7.97
CA GLN A 81 -13.21 1.79 -6.63
C GLN A 81 -13.72 0.65 -5.79
N VAL A 82 -12.80 -0.08 -5.17
CA VAL A 82 -13.12 -1.06 -4.15
C VAL A 82 -12.92 -0.41 -2.78
N ILE A 83 -13.90 -0.60 -1.91
CA ILE A 83 -13.90 -0.11 -0.54
C ILE A 83 -13.98 -1.30 0.40
N ALA A 84 -12.96 -1.44 1.24
CA ALA A 84 -12.98 -2.41 2.32
C ALA A 84 -13.75 -1.83 3.51
N VAL A 85 -14.62 -2.64 4.11
CA VAL A 85 -15.37 -2.29 5.32
C VAL A 85 -15.42 -3.46 6.30
N THR A 86 -15.47 -3.17 7.61
CA THR A 86 -15.68 -4.20 8.64
C THR A 86 -17.16 -4.56 8.84
N ASP A 87 -18.07 -3.81 8.24
CA ASP A 87 -19.51 -4.05 8.25
C ASP A 87 -20.09 -3.69 6.88
N LEU A 88 -20.52 -4.70 6.12
CA LEU A 88 -21.12 -4.52 4.79
C LEU A 88 -22.42 -3.70 4.82
N ALA A 89 -23.11 -3.60 5.96
CA ALA A 89 -24.30 -2.74 6.07
C ALA A 89 -23.95 -1.25 5.93
N ALA A 90 -22.70 -0.86 6.21
CA ALA A 90 -22.23 0.52 6.08
C ALA A 90 -22.26 1.04 4.63
N LYS A 91 -22.30 0.15 3.62
CA LYS A 91 -22.36 0.53 2.20
C LYS A 91 -23.53 1.47 1.88
N ASN A 92 -24.65 1.33 2.60
CA ASN A 92 -25.86 2.15 2.40
C ASN A 92 -25.66 3.63 2.79
N ARG A 93 -24.53 3.99 3.41
CA ARG A 93 -24.19 5.37 3.78
C ARG A 93 -23.47 6.13 2.67
N VAL A 94 -23.09 5.45 1.58
CA VAL A 94 -22.27 6.01 0.50
C VAL A 94 -23.02 5.93 -0.81
N HIS A 95 -23.14 7.07 -1.49
CA HIS A 95 -23.70 7.19 -2.83
C HIS A 95 -22.81 8.12 -3.64
N VAL A 96 -22.32 7.64 -4.79
CA VAL A 96 -21.42 8.38 -5.71
C VAL A 96 -21.76 8.02 -7.15
N ASP A 97 -21.40 8.89 -8.08
CA ASP A 97 -21.74 8.76 -9.51
C ASP A 97 -20.70 7.95 -10.32
N TYR A 98 -20.16 6.89 -9.72
CA TYR A 98 -19.27 5.93 -10.37
C TYR A 98 -19.36 4.56 -9.69
N ARG A 99 -18.81 3.54 -10.34
CA ARG A 99 -18.87 2.15 -9.86
C ARG A 99 -18.07 1.99 -8.56
N LEU A 100 -18.76 1.51 -7.53
CA LEU A 100 -18.20 1.07 -6.26
C LEU A 100 -18.39 -0.43 -6.07
N GLU A 101 -17.38 -1.07 -5.49
CA GLU A 101 -17.50 -2.41 -4.94
C GLU A 101 -17.13 -2.40 -3.46
N PHE A 102 -17.87 -3.16 -2.66
CA PHE A 102 -17.63 -3.28 -1.22
C PHE A 102 -17.16 -4.69 -0.91
N VAL A 103 -16.06 -4.79 -0.16
CA VAL A 103 -15.56 -6.05 0.35
C VAL A 103 -15.48 -6.00 1.87
N GLU A 104 -15.70 -7.14 2.50
CA GLU A 104 -15.59 -7.27 3.95
C GLU A 104 -14.12 -7.45 4.35
N ALA A 105 -13.73 -6.81 5.44
CA ALA A 105 -12.39 -6.84 5.99
C ALA A 105 -12.45 -7.09 7.50
N GLU A 106 -11.43 -7.76 8.04
CA GLU A 106 -11.37 -8.12 9.47
C GLU A 106 -11.10 -6.88 10.35
N ARG A 107 -10.28 -5.96 9.88
CA ARG A 107 -9.81 -4.78 10.61
C ARG A 107 -10.22 -3.51 9.90
N ASN A 108 -10.59 -2.49 10.67
CA ASN A 108 -10.80 -1.15 10.14
C ASN A 108 -9.46 -0.40 9.99
N ILE A 109 -9.49 0.76 9.36
CA ILE A 109 -8.28 1.53 9.07
C ILE A 109 -7.61 2.05 10.35
N GLU A 110 -8.37 2.30 11.42
CA GLU A 110 -7.84 2.79 12.70
C GLU A 110 -7.00 1.71 13.38
N GLN A 111 -7.46 0.46 13.35
CA GLN A 111 -6.72 -0.70 13.85
C GLN A 111 -5.42 -0.92 13.06
N LEU A 112 -5.47 -0.81 11.73
CA LEU A 112 -4.26 -0.92 10.89
C LEU A 112 -3.29 0.25 11.12
N ASN A 113 -3.80 1.46 11.30
CA ASN A 113 -2.99 2.63 11.64
C ASN A 113 -2.30 2.48 12.99
N ALA A 114 -2.97 1.92 14.00
CA ALA A 114 -2.35 1.68 15.31
C ALA A 114 -1.13 0.74 15.19
N VAL A 115 -1.25 -0.34 14.42
CA VAL A 115 -0.13 -1.26 14.14
C VAL A 115 0.97 -0.55 13.35
N TYR A 116 0.61 0.16 12.28
CA TYR A 116 1.54 0.94 11.46
C TYR A 116 2.35 1.94 12.30
N SER A 117 1.67 2.77 13.08
CA SER A 117 2.29 3.83 13.89
C SER A 117 3.25 3.26 14.95
N GLU A 118 2.93 2.10 15.53
CA GLU A 118 3.83 1.46 16.48
C GLU A 118 5.13 0.99 15.81
N ILE A 119 5.03 0.37 14.64
CA ILE A 119 6.20 -0.12 13.88
C ILE A 119 7.03 1.06 13.38
N GLU A 120 6.40 2.12 12.88
CA GLU A 120 7.09 3.33 12.44
C GLU A 120 7.83 4.01 13.59
N ARG A 121 7.17 4.20 14.75
CA ARG A 121 7.81 4.76 15.93
C ARG A 121 9.03 3.94 16.34
N PHE A 122 8.88 2.62 16.39
CA PHE A 122 9.99 1.73 16.70
C PHE A 122 11.13 1.84 15.68
N ARG A 123 10.83 1.95 14.38
CA ARG A 123 11.83 2.16 13.32
C ARG A 123 12.58 3.47 13.52
N GLU A 124 11.87 4.56 13.82
CA GLU A 124 12.47 5.88 14.06
C GLU A 124 13.39 5.89 15.29
N GLU A 125 12.97 5.26 16.39
CA GLU A 125 13.76 5.15 17.63
C GLU A 125 15.06 4.34 17.46
N ASN A 126 15.07 3.36 16.54
CA ASN A 126 16.19 2.44 16.35
C ASN A 126 17.06 2.76 15.12
N GLY A 127 16.60 3.64 14.24
CA GLY A 127 17.31 4.07 13.03
C GLY A 127 17.79 2.90 12.15
N LEU A 128 18.99 3.04 11.58
CA LEU A 128 19.59 2.06 10.67
C LEU A 128 19.91 0.69 11.31
N ARG A 129 19.78 0.53 12.63
CA ARG A 129 19.98 -0.76 13.31
C ARG A 129 18.90 -1.77 12.97
N LEU A 130 17.74 -1.27 12.54
CA LEU A 130 16.63 -2.06 12.05
C LEU A 130 16.65 -2.02 10.51
N VAL A 131 16.84 -3.17 9.88
CA VAL A 131 16.85 -3.25 8.42
C VAL A 131 15.40 -3.43 7.93
N ILE A 132 14.52 -2.50 8.31
CA ILE A 132 13.17 -2.35 7.73
C ILE A 132 13.27 -1.24 6.69
N TYR A 133 12.99 -1.57 5.45
CA TYR A 133 13.05 -0.64 4.32
C TYR A 133 11.77 0.17 4.16
N TYR A 134 10.62 -0.45 4.41
CA TYR A 134 9.34 0.24 4.39
C TYR A 134 8.33 -0.41 5.33
N VAL A 135 7.36 0.40 5.75
CA VAL A 135 6.12 -0.04 6.38
C VAL A 135 4.99 0.65 5.63
N GLN A 136 3.94 -0.08 5.28
CA GLN A 136 2.77 0.49 4.62
C GLN A 136 1.51 -0.29 4.95
N ILE A 137 0.36 0.36 4.90
CA ILE A 137 -0.93 -0.32 4.97
C ILE A 137 -1.30 -0.78 3.56
N GLU A 138 -1.66 -2.05 3.41
CA GLU A 138 -2.21 -2.62 2.19
C GLU A 138 -3.68 -3.00 2.43
N PRO A 139 -4.64 -2.13 2.05
CA PRO A 139 -6.06 -2.37 2.24
C PRO A 139 -6.56 -3.64 1.55
N ARG A 140 -5.99 -4.03 0.40
CA ARG A 140 -6.44 -5.17 -0.40
C ARG A 140 -6.38 -6.49 0.36
N ILE A 141 -5.36 -6.66 1.19
CA ILE A 141 -5.18 -7.85 2.03
C ILE A 141 -5.48 -7.56 3.51
N ASN A 142 -5.92 -6.34 3.83
CA ASN A 142 -6.23 -5.86 5.17
C ASN A 142 -5.09 -6.04 6.19
N LYS A 143 -3.85 -5.69 5.79
CA LYS A 143 -2.64 -5.83 6.62
C LYS A 143 -1.70 -4.64 6.54
N VAL A 144 -0.80 -4.56 7.52
CA VAL A 144 0.42 -3.75 7.49
C VAL A 144 1.56 -4.57 6.89
N LEU A 145 2.08 -4.13 5.75
CA LEU A 145 3.25 -4.69 5.11
C LEU A 145 4.52 -4.15 5.75
N VAL A 146 5.46 -5.03 6.04
CA VAL A 146 6.80 -4.68 6.56
C VAL A 146 7.85 -5.26 5.63
N GLY A 147 8.53 -4.39 4.89
CA GLY A 147 9.56 -4.77 3.94
C GLY A 147 10.93 -4.84 4.58
N ALA A 148 11.61 -5.98 4.49
CA ALA A 148 12.96 -6.18 5.02
C ALA A 148 13.70 -7.29 4.28
N PRO A 149 15.05 -7.33 4.33
CA PRO A 149 15.81 -8.47 3.82
C PRO A 149 15.44 -9.75 4.54
N LEU A 150 15.37 -10.86 3.80
CA LEU A 150 15.00 -12.17 4.34
C LEU A 150 15.83 -12.57 5.57
N VAL A 151 17.14 -12.27 5.54
CA VAL A 151 18.07 -12.53 6.67
C VAL A 151 17.68 -11.84 7.98
N ASN A 152 16.82 -10.82 7.94
CA ASN A 152 16.35 -10.09 9.12
C ASN A 152 14.94 -10.48 9.57
N HIS A 153 14.23 -11.36 8.85
CA HIS A 153 12.81 -11.64 9.12
C HIS A 153 12.59 -12.20 10.53
N GLU A 154 13.32 -13.23 10.95
CA GLU A 154 13.16 -13.82 12.30
C GLU A 154 13.40 -12.80 13.42
N ARG A 155 14.43 -11.96 13.26
CA ARG A 155 14.73 -10.88 14.21
C ARG A 155 13.58 -9.87 14.28
N ILE A 156 13.03 -9.49 13.14
CA ILE A 156 11.91 -8.55 13.06
C ILE A 156 10.66 -9.18 13.69
N ILE A 157 10.36 -10.45 13.44
CA ILE A 157 9.25 -11.17 14.08
C ILE A 157 9.38 -11.09 15.61
N GLY A 158 10.56 -11.42 16.15
CA GLY A 158 10.77 -11.38 17.60
C GLY A 158 10.57 -9.98 18.19
N ILE A 159 10.99 -8.93 17.47
CA ILE A 159 10.77 -7.54 17.85
C ILE A 159 9.27 -7.19 17.85
N LEU A 160 8.56 -7.50 16.77
CA LEU A 160 7.13 -7.20 16.63
C LEU A 160 6.29 -7.92 17.69
N GLN A 161 6.65 -9.16 18.02
CA GLN A 161 6.04 -9.91 19.12
C GLN A 161 6.31 -9.26 20.49
N ASN A 162 7.52 -8.75 20.72
CA ASN A 162 7.85 -8.04 21.96
C ASN A 162 7.10 -6.71 22.10
N LEU A 163 6.75 -6.07 20.99
CA LEU A 163 5.86 -4.89 20.95
C LEU A 163 4.39 -5.24 21.23
N LYS A 164 4.06 -6.54 21.43
CA LYS A 164 2.69 -7.04 21.66
C LYS A 164 1.71 -6.64 20.55
N LEU A 165 2.21 -6.53 19.32
CA LEU A 165 1.38 -6.26 18.15
C LEU A 165 0.58 -7.49 17.73
N ASP A 166 -0.57 -7.25 17.12
CA ASP A 166 -1.33 -8.30 16.45
C ASP A 166 -0.56 -8.78 15.22
N MET A 167 0.09 -9.94 15.35
CA MET A 167 0.88 -10.52 14.26
C MET A 167 0.03 -10.92 13.05
N ASN A 168 -1.28 -11.14 13.22
CA ASN A 168 -2.17 -11.43 12.09
C ASN A 168 -2.45 -10.19 11.23
N ALA A 169 -2.30 -9.00 11.82
CA ALA A 169 -2.39 -7.72 11.11
C ALA A 169 -1.14 -7.40 10.28
N ILE A 170 -0.07 -8.18 10.40
CA ILE A 170 1.24 -7.89 9.80
C ILE A 170 1.58 -8.94 8.74
N GLN A 171 2.16 -8.48 7.64
CA GLN A 171 2.79 -9.36 6.66
C GLN A 171 4.20 -8.86 6.34
N LEU A 172 5.18 -9.73 6.60
CA LEU A 172 6.55 -9.49 6.19
C LEU A 172 6.70 -9.76 4.70
N GLN A 173 7.40 -8.86 4.02
CA GLN A 173 7.77 -9.01 2.61
C GLN A 173 9.29 -8.97 2.50
N GLU A 174 9.83 -9.90 1.71
CA GLU A 174 11.20 -9.80 1.27
C GLU A 174 11.34 -8.56 0.39
N ALA A 175 12.27 -7.70 0.76
CA ALA A 175 12.59 -6.52 -0.01
C ALA A 175 14.09 -6.57 -0.32
N ASN A 176 14.45 -6.68 -1.60
CA ASN A 176 15.83 -6.56 -2.04
C ASN A 176 16.08 -5.10 -2.41
N SER A 177 16.63 -4.33 -1.46
CA SER A 177 17.26 -3.07 -1.82
C SER A 177 18.77 -3.24 -1.76
N THR A 178 19.45 -2.94 -2.87
CA THR A 178 20.88 -2.63 -2.87
C THR A 178 21.08 -1.36 -2.05
N VAL A 179 21.29 -1.51 -0.74
CA VAL A 179 21.73 -0.39 0.10
C VAL A 179 23.20 -0.15 -0.20
N THR A 180 23.49 0.79 -1.11
CA THR A 180 24.84 1.31 -1.30
C THR A 180 25.15 2.29 -0.19
N LEU A 181 25.88 1.85 0.84
CA LEU A 181 26.41 2.69 1.90
C LEU A 181 27.60 3.51 1.36
N TYR A 182 27.40 4.82 1.14
CA TYR A 182 28.52 5.74 0.94
C TYR A 182 29.12 6.13 2.29
N GLY A 183 30.19 5.44 2.70
CA GLY A 183 31.01 5.87 3.83
C GLY A 183 31.75 7.16 3.48
N LYS A 184 31.55 8.22 4.25
CA LYS A 184 32.34 9.46 4.13
C LYS A 184 33.77 9.14 4.55
N GLN A 185 34.71 9.02 3.61
CA GLN A 185 36.13 8.99 3.95
C GLN A 185 36.49 10.36 4.56
N VAL A 186 36.74 10.38 5.87
CA VAL A 186 37.45 11.49 6.49
C VAL A 186 38.91 11.32 6.09
N VAL A 187 39.33 12.09 5.09
CA VAL A 187 40.75 12.25 4.76
C VAL A 187 41.32 13.16 5.84
N ASN A 188 42.20 12.61 6.68
CA ASN A 188 43.05 13.37 7.60
C ASN A 188 44.18 14.05 6.82
#